data_AF-A0A401UX56-F1
#
_entry.id   AF-A0A401UX56-F1
#
_cell.length_a   1.000
_cell.length_b   1.000
_cell.length_c   1.000
_cell.angle_alpha   90.00
_cell.angle_beta   90.00
_cell.angle_gamma   90.00
#
_symmetry.space_group_name_H-M   'P 1'
#
loop_
_entity.id
_entity.type
_entity.pdbx_description
1 polymer ?
#
loop_
_entity_poly.entity_id
_entity_poly.type
_entity_poly.pdbx_seq_one_letter_code
_entity_poly.pdbx_strand_id
1 'polypeptide(L)' 'MKVNPYHSTNPTDPDVYHDHDDCPSGQQIPWQNKRSGTNGYRRCEHCRNKG' A
#
# COMPACT_ATOMS: atom_id res chain seq x y z
N MET A 1 1.58 -6.99 10.02
CA MET A 1 1.25 -8.36 9.54
C MET A 1 0.98 -8.33 8.05
N LYS A 2 1.27 -9.44 7.34
CA LYS A 2 1.03 -9.54 5.90
C LYS A 2 -0.46 -9.62 5.60
N VAL A 3 -0.92 -8.85 4.63
CA VAL A 3 -2.32 -8.78 4.18
C VAL A 3 -2.42 -8.85 2.66
N ASN A 4 -3.64 -8.96 2.14
CA ASN A 4 -3.89 -8.86 0.71
C ASN A 4 -3.36 -7.52 0.17
N PRO A 5 -2.70 -7.50 -1.01
CA PRO A 5 -2.17 -6.27 -1.58
C PRO A 5 -3.23 -5.19 -1.75
N TYR A 6 -2.85 -3.95 -1.48
CA TYR A 6 -3.68 -2.77 -1.70
C TYR A 6 -2.82 -1.58 -2.12
N HIS A 7 -3.41 -0.61 -2.82
CA HIS A 7 -2.76 0.64 -3.22
C HIS A 7 -3.71 1.83 -2.95
N SER A 8 -3.17 3.04 -2.98
CA SER A 8 -3.98 4.25 -2.97
C SER A 8 -4.52 4.57 -4.36
N THR A 9 -5.77 5.00 -4.46
CA THR A 9 -6.36 5.56 -5.68
C THR A 9 -6.22 7.08 -5.75
N ASN A 10 -5.66 7.72 -4.73
CA ASN A 10 -5.44 9.15 -4.73
C ASN A 10 -4.23 9.49 -5.62
N PRO A 11 -4.38 10.33 -6.66
CA PRO A 11 -3.30 10.66 -7.59
C PRO A 11 -2.12 11.43 -6.95
N THR A 12 -2.28 11.98 -5.74
CA THR A 12 -1.18 12.62 -5.02
C THR A 12 -0.32 11.65 -4.22
N ASP A 13 -0.79 10.42 -4.02
CA ASP A 13 -0.05 9.41 -3.27
C ASP A 13 0.96 8.70 -4.19
N PRO A 14 2.04 8.12 -3.65
CA PRO A 14 3.00 7.39 -4.48
C PRO A 14 2.38 6.16 -5.14
N ASP A 15 2.78 5.88 -6.39
CA ASP A 15 2.44 4.65 -7.13
C ASP A 15 3.17 3.44 -6.54
N VAL A 16 2.70 2.98 -5.38
CA VAL A 16 3.17 1.80 -4.67
C VAL A 16 1.99 0.94 -4.21
N TYR A 17 2.23 -0.37 -4.07
CA TYR A 17 1.32 -1.22 -3.31
C TYR A 17 1.90 -1.57 -1.94
N HIS A 18 0.98 -1.82 -1.02
CA HIS A 18 1.22 -2.28 0.33
C HIS A 18 0.64 -3.68 0.49
N ASP A 19 1.36 -4.54 1.19
CA ASP A 19 0.93 -5.90 1.54
C ASP A 19 1.10 -6.15 3.04
N HIS A 20 1.23 -5.07 3.82
CA HIS A 20 1.36 -5.08 5.27
C HIS A 20 0.40 -4.07 5.89
N ASP A 21 -0.38 -4.48 6.88
CA ASP A 21 -1.35 -3.62 7.59
C ASP A 21 -0.68 -2.65 8.58
N ASP A 22 0.53 -2.97 9.00
CA ASP A 22 1.40 -2.19 9.89
C ASP A 22 2.42 -1.36 9.11
N CYS A 23 2.20 -1.16 7.81
CA CYS A 23 3.02 -0.26 7.00
C CYS A 23 2.66 1.20 7.31
N PRO A 24 3.59 2.05 7.79
CA PRO A 24 3.28 3.43 8.19
C PRO A 24 2.65 4.27 7.06
N SER A 25 3.13 4.12 5.82
CA SER A 25 2.53 4.79 4.66
C SER A 25 1.19 4.18 4.27
N GLY A 26 1.03 2.87 4.39
CA GLY A 26 -0.24 2.19 4.10
C GLY A 26 -1.36 2.50 5.10
N GLN A 27 -1.00 2.81 6.36
CA GLN A 27 -1.93 3.26 7.40
C GLN A 27 -2.40 4.70 7.20
N GLN A 28 -1.62 5.53 6.50
CA GLN A 28 -1.99 6.92 6.18
C GLN A 28 -3.00 7.03 5.03
N ILE A 29 -3.14 5.98 4.20
CA ILE A 29 -4.13 5.97 3.11
C ILE A 29 -5.54 5.92 3.72
N PRO A 30 -6.42 6.90 3.44
CA PRO A 30 -7.81 6.85 3.87
C PRO A 30 -8.51 5.61 3.34
N TRP A 31 -9.41 5.01 4.12
CA TRP A 31 -10.07 3.77 3.72
C TRP A 31 -10.83 3.89 2.39
N GLN A 32 -11.38 5.08 2.08
CA GLN A 32 -12.07 5.37 0.83
C GLN A 32 -11.13 5.32 -0.39
N ASN A 33 -9.83 5.56 -0.18
CA ASN A 33 -8.82 5.57 -1.22
C ASN A 33 -8.05 4.24 -1.31
N LYS A 34 -8.30 3.29 -0.39
CA LYS A 34 -7.68 1.96 -0.46
C LYS A 34 -8.39 1.11 -1.49
N ARG A 35 -7.63 0.61 -2.47
CA ARG A 35 -8.12 -0.34 -3.46
C ARG A 35 -7.30 -1.62 -3.41
N SER A 36 -8.00 -2.75 -3.42
CA SER A 36 -7.38 -4.07 -3.46
C SER A 36 -6.59 -4.29 -4.75
N GLY A 37 -5.49 -5.03 -4.66
CA GLY A 37 -4.58 -5.33 -5.75
C GLY A 37 -3.34 -4.43 -5.79
N THR A 38 -2.41 -4.77 -6.69
CA THR A 38 -1.13 -4.06 -6.83
C THR A 38 -1.16 -2.91 -7.85
N ASN A 39 -2.16 -2.91 -8.75
CA ASN A 39 -2.23 -2.02 -9.91
C ASN A 39 -0.97 -2.02 -10.81
N GLY A 40 -0.15 -3.08 -10.74
CA GLY A 40 1.17 -3.10 -11.41
C GLY A 40 2.21 -2.17 -10.78
N TYR A 41 1.90 -1.54 -9.65
CA TYR A 41 2.82 -0.68 -8.94
C TYR A 41 3.96 -1.46 -8.30
N ARG A 42 5.06 -0.75 -8.02
CA ARG A 42 6.17 -1.30 -7.25
C ARG A 42 5.74 -1.55 -5.80
N ARG A 43 6.38 -2.51 -5.13
CA ARG A 43 6.17 -2.72 -3.70
C ARG A 43 6.67 -1.49 -2.93
N CYS A 44 5.90 -1.05 -1.94
CA CYS A 44 6.33 -0.02 -1.00
C CYS A 44 7.64 -0.41 -0.32
N GLU A 45 8.54 0.55 -0.10
CA GLU A 45 9.86 0.31 0.51
C GLU A 45 9.76 -0.23 1.94
N HIS A 46 8.86 0.34 2.76
CA HIS A 46 8.62 -0.17 4.12
C HIS A 46 8.10 -1.61 4.09
N CYS A 47 7.18 -1.93 3.18
CA CYS A 47 6.69 -3.30 2.99
C CYS A 47 7.79 -4.26 2.51
N ARG A 48 8.69 -3.79 1.64
CA ARG A 48 9.85 -4.57 1.18
C ARG A 48 10.79 -4.90 2.33
N ASN A 49 10.97 -3.97 3.27
CA ASN A 49 11.87 -4.14 4.41
C ASN A 49 11.26 -4.96 5.56
N LYS A 50 9.96 -5.28 5.51
CA LYS A 50 9.25 -6.05 6.56
C LYS A 50 9.27 -7.57 6.38
N GLY A 51 9.81 -8.08 5.27
CA GLY A 51 9.90 -9.52 4.97
C GLY A 51 8.59 -10.09 4.47
#